data_AF-A0A2P2J5S8-F1
#
_entry.id   AF-A0A2P2J5S8-F1
#
_cell.length_a   1.000
_cell.length_b   1.000
_cell.length_c   1.000
_cell.angle_alpha   90.00
_cell.angle_beta   90.00
_cell.angle_gamma   90.00
#
_symmetry.space_group_name_H-M   'P 1'
#
loop_
_entity.id
_entity.type
_entity.pdbx_description
1 polymer ?
#
loop_
_entity_poly.entity_id
_entity_poly.type
_entity_poly.pdbx_seq_one_letter_code
_entity_poly.pdbx_strand_id
1 'polypeptide(L)'
;MIARGRDKIDSLDSVLAQQFSEIADDETLDFDVDYAFNLQMQEAISASLTLHPSPLGNEVVPGDEVDYLGFLLEDIVRLERERLDFEPTDDLLREIKEDLDRRIHDQNFAREILNIPDDQWQKYGDNYHRPYGTTGASSSSSSSSYSTEVSNFAMLNSETFKLYCKGVMSDERVKDRNVVVGGVGVAICDSRDNLIFEVSKASEVGVGEGIVEIGALIEGLNSALCLDLKKVTFFCDDYMIYQYVSC
;
A
#
# COMPACT_ATOMS: atom_id res chain seq x y z
N MET A 1 -60.22 4.15 16.44
CA MET A 1 -59.38 3.74 15.29
C MET A 1 -57.92 3.59 15.75
N ILE A 2 -57.65 2.73 16.74
CA ILE A 2 -56.31 2.54 17.37
C ILE A 2 -56.02 1.03 17.56
N ALA A 3 -56.29 0.23 16.52
CA ALA A 3 -56.01 -1.21 16.54
C ALA A 3 -55.03 -1.64 15.44
N ARG A 4 -54.81 -0.82 14.40
CA ARG A 4 -54.06 -1.21 13.19
C ARG A 4 -52.56 -0.89 13.23
N GLY A 5 -52.08 -0.33 14.34
CA GLY A 5 -50.68 0.05 14.54
C GLY A 5 -49.87 -0.94 15.37
N ARG A 6 -50.52 -1.82 16.16
CA ARG A 6 -49.84 -2.75 17.07
C ARG A 6 -49.35 -4.00 16.32
N ASP A 7 -50.19 -4.54 15.44
CA ASP A 7 -49.88 -5.72 14.61
C ASP A 7 -48.67 -5.52 13.66
N LYS A 8 -48.38 -4.27 13.28
CA LYS A 8 -47.22 -3.94 12.43
C LYS A 8 -45.90 -3.88 13.20
N ILE A 9 -45.94 -3.54 14.49
CA ILE A 9 -44.75 -3.42 15.33
C ILE A 9 -44.30 -4.83 15.72
N ASP A 10 -45.23 -5.68 16.12
CA ASP A 10 -44.97 -7.11 16.41
C ASP A 10 -44.42 -7.85 15.17
N SER A 11 -44.87 -7.47 13.97
CA SER A 11 -44.37 -8.03 12.70
C SER A 11 -42.95 -7.56 12.35
N LEU A 12 -42.54 -6.36 12.77
CA LEU A 12 -41.18 -5.85 12.54
C LEU A 12 -40.20 -6.46 13.54
N ASP A 13 -40.59 -6.57 14.80
CA ASP A 13 -39.80 -7.22 15.85
C ASP A 13 -39.56 -8.71 15.53
N SER A 14 -40.55 -9.40 14.96
CA SER A 14 -40.40 -10.78 14.50
C SER A 14 -39.40 -10.92 13.35
N VAL A 15 -39.34 -9.96 12.43
CA VAL A 15 -38.39 -9.99 11.29
C VAL A 15 -36.98 -9.68 11.76
N LEU A 16 -36.83 -8.71 12.67
CA LEU A 16 -35.54 -8.39 13.28
C LEU A 16 -35.01 -9.57 14.08
N ALA A 17 -35.85 -10.20 14.91
CA ALA A 17 -35.44 -11.39 15.67
C ALA A 17 -34.99 -12.53 14.76
N GLN A 18 -35.66 -12.73 13.61
CA GLN A 18 -35.25 -13.73 12.62
C GLN A 18 -33.90 -13.38 11.97
N GLN A 19 -33.68 -12.13 11.58
CA GLN A 19 -32.38 -11.70 11.02
C GLN A 19 -31.23 -11.82 12.02
N PHE A 20 -31.45 -11.43 13.28
CA PHE A 20 -30.43 -11.58 14.32
C PHE A 20 -30.12 -13.04 14.63
N SER A 21 -31.12 -13.93 14.55
CA SER A 21 -30.90 -15.38 14.65
C SER A 21 -30.07 -15.90 13.47
N GLU A 22 -30.36 -15.45 12.25
CA GLU A 22 -29.65 -15.87 11.04
C GLU A 22 -28.18 -15.40 11.04
N ILE A 23 -27.90 -14.18 11.53
CA ILE A 23 -26.53 -13.67 11.70
C ILE A 23 -25.76 -14.46 12.77
N ALA A 24 -26.42 -14.81 13.88
CA ALA A 24 -25.79 -15.61 14.93
C ALA A 24 -25.48 -17.03 14.45
N ASP A 25 -26.37 -17.63 13.65
CA ASP A 25 -26.14 -18.94 13.04
C ASP A 25 -24.95 -18.89 12.06
N ASP A 26 -24.84 -17.84 11.22
CA ASP A 26 -23.70 -17.64 10.30
C ASP A 26 -22.36 -17.46 11.05
N GLU A 27 -22.36 -16.68 12.13
CA GLU A 27 -21.18 -16.47 12.99
C GLU A 27 -20.75 -17.76 13.68
N THR A 28 -21.70 -18.61 14.10
CA THR A 28 -21.37 -19.94 14.65
C THR A 28 -20.82 -20.90 13.60
N LEU A 29 -21.25 -20.79 12.35
CA LEU A 29 -20.71 -21.59 11.25
C LEU A 29 -19.27 -21.18 10.92
N ASP A 30 -18.96 -19.89 10.91
CA ASP A 30 -17.60 -19.41 10.72
C ASP A 30 -16.67 -19.90 11.84
N PHE A 31 -17.12 -19.85 13.10
CA PHE A 31 -16.37 -20.40 14.22
C PHE A 31 -16.12 -21.92 14.10
N ASP A 32 -17.12 -22.68 13.65
CA ASP A 32 -16.99 -24.13 13.43
C ASP A 32 -16.07 -24.45 12.24
N VAL A 33 -16.07 -23.63 11.19
CA VAL A 33 -15.18 -23.76 10.01
C VAL A 33 -13.72 -23.53 10.42
N ASP A 34 -13.45 -22.48 11.20
CA ASP A 34 -12.11 -22.18 11.72
C ASP A 34 -11.61 -23.25 12.69
N TYR A 35 -12.51 -23.76 13.56
CA TYR A 35 -12.20 -24.84 14.48
C TYR A 35 -11.89 -26.15 13.73
N ALA A 36 -12.70 -26.51 12.73
CA ALA A 36 -12.48 -27.69 11.90
C ALA A 36 -11.19 -27.59 11.06
N PHE A 37 -10.87 -26.40 10.55
CA PHE A 37 -9.62 -26.15 9.82
C PHE A 37 -8.40 -26.35 10.72
N ASN A 38 -8.43 -25.79 11.93
CA ASN A 38 -7.36 -25.96 12.91
C ASN A 38 -7.19 -27.43 13.32
N LEU A 39 -8.29 -28.14 13.56
CA LEU A 39 -8.26 -29.56 13.90
C LEU A 39 -7.64 -30.39 12.75
N GLN A 40 -8.01 -30.12 11.50
CA GLN A 40 -7.42 -30.78 10.33
C GLN A 40 -5.92 -30.50 10.18
N MET A 41 -5.48 -29.27 10.46
CA MET A 41 -4.07 -28.91 10.39
C MET A 41 -3.27 -29.65 11.48
N GLN A 42 -3.80 -29.73 12.69
CA GLN A 42 -3.20 -30.49 13.79
C GLN A 42 -3.15 -32.00 13.50
N GLU A 43 -4.19 -32.56 12.87
CA GLU A 43 -4.20 -33.94 12.41
C GLU A 43 -3.16 -34.17 11.31
N ALA A 44 -3.01 -33.27 10.34
CA ALA A 44 -2.00 -33.39 9.28
C ALA A 44 -0.56 -33.34 9.82
N ILE A 45 -0.29 -32.49 10.82
CA ILE A 45 1.01 -32.40 11.49
C ILE A 45 1.29 -33.70 12.26
N SER A 46 0.32 -34.19 13.04
CA SER A 46 0.49 -35.45 13.79
C SER A 46 0.61 -36.69 12.89
N ALA A 47 -0.08 -36.71 11.75
CA ALA A 47 0.06 -37.74 10.72
C ALA A 47 1.45 -37.70 10.06
N SER A 48 1.99 -36.51 9.81
CA SER A 48 3.34 -36.35 9.24
C SER A 48 4.44 -36.83 10.20
N LEU A 49 4.26 -36.62 11.51
CA LEU A 49 5.17 -37.15 12.55
C LEU A 49 5.12 -38.68 12.68
N THR A 50 4.00 -39.31 12.33
CA THR A 50 3.82 -40.77 12.42
C THR A 50 4.21 -41.53 11.15
N LEU A 51 4.30 -40.86 10.00
CA LEU A 51 4.77 -41.41 8.71
C LEU A 51 6.30 -41.48 8.58
N HIS A 52 7.06 -41.02 9.59
CA HIS A 52 8.51 -41.13 9.63
C HIS A 52 9.06 -42.16 10.63
N PRO A 53 8.67 -43.45 10.61
CA PRO A 53 9.50 -44.50 11.21
C PRO A 53 10.48 -45.01 10.14
N SER A 54 11.53 -44.25 9.84
CA SER A 54 12.69 -44.84 9.13
C SER A 54 13.77 -45.26 10.14
N PRO A 55 14.31 -46.49 10.03
CA PRO A 55 15.22 -47.05 11.00
C PRO A 55 16.63 -46.50 10.77
N LEU A 56 17.03 -45.51 11.55
CA LEU A 56 18.45 -45.27 11.81
C LEU A 56 18.77 -45.87 13.16
N GLY A 57 19.17 -47.15 13.11
CA GLY A 57 19.79 -47.81 14.23
C GLY A 57 21.05 -47.05 14.66
N ASN A 58 21.06 -46.69 15.94
CA ASN A 58 22.22 -46.50 16.80
C ASN A 58 23.43 -45.77 16.20
N GLU A 59 23.49 -44.45 16.38
CA GLU A 59 24.63 -43.84 17.07
C GLU A 59 24.23 -42.49 17.68
N VAL A 60 24.54 -42.34 18.96
CA VAL A 60 24.31 -41.13 19.75
C VAL A 60 25.29 -40.05 19.27
N VAL A 61 24.77 -38.98 18.66
CA VAL A 61 25.44 -37.68 18.56
C VAL A 61 24.43 -36.61 18.95
N PRO A 62 24.67 -35.80 20.00
CA PRO A 62 23.77 -34.70 20.35
C PRO A 62 24.04 -33.54 19.39
N GLY A 63 23.29 -33.50 18.29
CA GLY A 63 23.22 -32.34 17.42
C GLY A 63 21.79 -31.82 17.45
N ASP A 64 21.62 -30.57 17.89
CA ASP A 64 20.34 -29.86 17.93
C ASP A 64 19.52 -30.15 16.66
N GLU A 65 18.39 -30.81 16.82
CA GLU A 65 17.34 -30.87 15.81
C GLU A 65 16.71 -29.48 15.77
N VAL A 66 17.36 -28.59 15.04
CA VAL A 66 16.93 -27.20 14.86
C VAL A 66 15.54 -27.25 14.22
N ASP A 67 14.55 -26.67 14.89
CA ASP A 67 13.15 -26.64 14.44
C ASP A 67 12.98 -25.70 13.23
N TYR A 68 13.54 -26.09 12.08
CA TYR A 68 13.52 -25.33 10.84
C TYR A 68 12.10 -25.01 10.38
N LEU A 69 11.12 -25.85 10.71
CA LEU A 69 9.72 -25.64 10.36
C LEU A 69 9.07 -24.60 11.28
N GLY A 70 9.36 -24.64 12.59
CA GLY A 70 8.95 -23.61 13.54
C GLY A 70 9.51 -22.24 13.18
N PHE A 71 10.81 -22.16 12.83
CA PHE A 71 11.42 -20.92 12.35
C PHE A 71 10.79 -20.42 11.04
N LEU A 72 10.49 -21.32 10.09
CA LEU A 72 9.82 -20.93 8.85
C LEU A 72 8.41 -20.40 9.09
N LEU A 73 7.65 -21.02 10.00
CA LEU A 73 6.31 -20.55 10.38
C LEU A 73 6.36 -19.21 11.09
N GLU A 74 7.31 -19.03 12.00
CA GLU A 74 7.52 -17.76 12.71
C GLU A 74 7.94 -16.64 11.74
N ASP A 75 8.78 -16.97 10.76
CA ASP A 75 9.17 -16.05 9.67
C ASP A 75 7.98 -15.69 8.78
N ILE A 76 7.13 -16.66 8.41
CA ILE A 76 5.90 -16.40 7.62
C ILE A 76 4.94 -15.51 8.39
N VAL A 77 4.66 -15.83 9.66
CA VAL A 77 3.78 -15.03 10.51
C VAL A 77 4.34 -13.62 10.73
N ARG A 78 5.65 -13.50 10.90
CA ARG A 78 6.34 -12.21 11.00
C ARG A 78 6.23 -11.40 9.70
N LEU A 79 6.44 -12.02 8.54
CA LEU A 79 6.32 -11.37 7.24
C LEU A 79 4.87 -10.96 6.92
N GLU A 80 3.88 -11.79 7.27
CA GLU A 80 2.48 -11.43 7.14
C GLU A 80 2.12 -10.23 8.02
N ARG A 81 2.67 -10.19 9.23
CA ARG A 81 2.47 -9.08 10.15
C ARG A 81 3.17 -7.81 9.67
N GLU A 82 4.42 -7.90 9.22
CA GLU A 82 5.13 -6.78 8.60
C GLU A 82 4.40 -6.27 7.35
N ARG A 83 3.78 -7.15 6.55
CA ARG A 83 2.96 -6.79 5.38
C ARG A 83 1.66 -6.09 5.77
N LEU A 84 0.97 -6.58 6.81
CA LEU A 84 -0.22 -5.94 7.37
C LEU A 84 0.11 -4.59 8.03
N ASP A 85 1.28 -4.49 8.63
CA ASP A 85 1.81 -3.28 9.27
C ASP A 85 2.48 -2.33 8.23
N PHE A 86 2.71 -2.75 6.98
CA PHE A 86 3.29 -1.93 5.90
C PHE A 86 2.29 -0.92 5.32
N GLU A 87 1.26 -0.55 6.06
CA GLU A 87 0.55 0.69 5.74
C GLU A 87 1.51 1.85 5.99
N PRO A 88 1.89 2.63 4.96
CA PRO A 88 2.78 3.78 5.15
C PRO A 88 2.17 4.69 6.21
N THR A 89 2.81 4.80 7.36
CA THR A 89 2.30 5.62 8.45
C THR A 89 2.30 7.09 8.03
N ASP A 90 1.41 7.89 8.61
CA ASP A 90 1.36 9.34 8.35
C ASP A 90 2.72 10.02 8.54
N ASP A 91 3.53 9.55 9.49
CA ASP A 91 4.88 10.07 9.74
C ASP A 91 5.86 9.72 8.62
N LEU A 92 5.80 8.50 8.09
CA LEU A 92 6.63 8.07 6.96
C LEU A 92 6.23 8.82 5.68
N LEU A 93 4.93 9.02 5.46
CA LEU A 93 4.43 9.86 4.37
C LEU A 93 4.90 11.32 4.49
N ARG A 94 4.91 11.88 5.71
CA ARG A 94 5.46 13.22 5.96
C ARG A 94 6.95 13.28 5.62
N GLU A 95 7.73 12.29 6.05
CA GLU A 95 9.17 12.24 5.76
C GLU A 95 9.45 12.14 4.25
N ILE A 96 8.74 11.25 3.55
CA ILE A 96 8.84 11.11 2.09
C ILE A 96 8.48 12.41 1.39
N LYS A 97 7.45 13.11 1.85
CA LYS A 97 7.04 14.40 1.32
C LYS A 97 8.12 15.48 1.53
N GLU A 98 8.67 15.60 2.74
CA GLU A 98 9.73 16.56 3.04
C GLU A 98 11.01 16.29 2.22
N ASP A 99 11.35 15.01 2.03
CA ASP A 99 12.48 14.60 1.20
C ASP A 99 12.23 14.90 -0.28
N LEU A 100 11.01 14.66 -0.77
CA LEU A 100 10.61 15.02 -2.12
C LEU A 100 10.74 16.52 -2.36
N ASP A 101 10.21 17.35 -1.46
CA ASP A 101 10.28 18.81 -1.56
C ASP A 101 11.74 19.31 -1.63
N ARG A 102 12.65 18.70 -0.86
CA ARG A 102 14.08 18.99 -0.90
C ARG A 102 14.69 18.62 -2.25
N ARG A 103 14.41 17.43 -2.77
CA ARG A 103 14.93 16.98 -4.07
C ARG A 103 14.47 17.89 -5.21
N ILE A 104 13.20 18.29 -5.20
CA ILE A 104 12.61 19.20 -6.19
C ILE A 104 13.29 20.56 -6.14
N HIS A 105 13.46 21.10 -4.93
CA HIS A 105 14.17 22.36 -4.73
C HIS A 105 15.59 22.31 -5.31
N ASP A 106 16.37 21.28 -4.97
CA ASP A 106 17.76 21.15 -5.39
C ASP A 106 17.89 20.93 -6.90
N GLN A 107 17.00 20.13 -7.49
CA GLN A 107 16.93 19.93 -8.94
C GLN A 107 16.64 21.23 -9.69
N ASN A 108 15.70 22.02 -9.18
CA ASN A 108 15.35 23.30 -9.78
C ASN A 108 16.49 24.30 -9.67
N PHE A 109 17.17 24.36 -8.53
CA PHE A 109 18.35 25.20 -8.35
C PHE A 109 19.49 24.78 -9.29
N ALA A 110 19.75 23.48 -9.44
CA ALA A 110 20.71 22.98 -10.41
C ALA A 110 20.37 23.42 -11.85
N ARG A 111 19.08 23.37 -12.24
CA ARG A 111 18.63 23.86 -13.54
C ARG A 111 18.80 25.36 -13.70
N GLU A 112 18.56 26.14 -12.65
CA GLU A 112 18.81 27.59 -12.67
C GLU A 112 20.30 27.88 -12.89
N ILE A 113 21.20 27.17 -12.18
CA ILE A 113 22.65 27.30 -12.35
C ILE A 113 23.08 27.00 -13.79
N LEU A 114 22.56 25.93 -14.40
CA LEU A 114 22.90 25.55 -15.77
C LEU A 114 22.52 26.61 -16.81
N ASN A 115 21.56 27.47 -16.51
CA ASN A 115 21.13 28.55 -17.40
C ASN A 115 21.93 29.85 -17.22
N ILE A 116 22.88 29.90 -16.27
CA ILE A 116 23.72 31.07 -16.05
C ILE A 116 24.90 31.01 -17.03
N PRO A 117 25.13 32.07 -17.84
CA PRO A 117 26.31 32.16 -18.70
C PRO A 117 27.63 32.12 -17.92
N ASP A 118 28.65 31.46 -18.46
CA ASP A 118 29.96 31.28 -17.80
C ASP A 118 30.62 32.61 -17.39
N ASP A 119 30.44 33.68 -18.17
CA ASP A 119 30.96 35.02 -17.86
C ASP A 119 30.31 35.64 -16.63
N GLN A 120 29.02 35.39 -16.43
CA GLN A 120 28.30 35.82 -15.24
C GLN A 120 28.65 34.95 -14.04
N TRP A 121 28.73 33.64 -14.25
CA TRP A 121 29.12 32.68 -13.22
C TRP A 121 30.52 32.95 -12.67
N GLN A 122 31.50 33.24 -13.54
CA GLN A 122 32.86 33.55 -13.12
C GLN A 122 32.96 34.81 -12.24
N LYS A 123 32.03 35.75 -12.40
CA LYS A 123 32.03 37.03 -11.67
C LYS A 123 31.20 37.00 -10.39
N TYR A 124 30.12 36.22 -10.38
CA TYR A 124 29.12 36.26 -9.30
C TYR A 124 28.73 34.89 -8.74
N GLY A 125 29.31 33.79 -9.23
CA GLY A 125 28.95 32.40 -8.88
C GLY A 125 28.92 32.13 -7.38
N ASP A 126 29.89 32.69 -6.64
CA ASP A 126 29.99 32.56 -5.18
C ASP A 126 28.80 33.18 -4.40
N ASN A 127 27.96 34.00 -5.05
CA ASN A 127 26.78 34.60 -4.42
C ASN A 127 25.49 33.81 -4.66
N TYR A 128 25.54 32.75 -5.46
CA TYR A 128 24.37 31.91 -5.75
C TYR A 128 24.22 30.84 -4.67
N HIS A 129 23.46 31.18 -3.64
CA HIS A 129 23.05 30.24 -2.60
C HIS A 129 21.54 30.31 -2.41
N ARG A 130 20.90 29.14 -2.41
CA ARG A 130 19.49 29.00 -2.05
C ARG A 130 19.36 27.82 -1.08
N PRO A 131 19.57 28.03 0.23
CA PRO A 131 19.44 26.95 1.20
C PRO A 131 17.98 26.50 1.36
N TYR A 132 17.75 25.19 1.36
CA TYR A 132 16.43 24.60 1.61
C TYR A 132 15.92 24.94 3.03
N GLY A 133 14.62 25.22 3.16
CA GLY A 133 13.96 25.47 4.46
C GLY A 133 14.33 26.79 5.16
N THR A 134 15.21 27.62 4.60
CA THR A 134 15.57 28.91 5.21
C THR A 134 14.60 30.01 4.76
N THR A 135 13.65 30.34 5.62
CA THR A 135 12.94 31.62 5.57
C THR A 135 13.93 32.77 5.85
N GLY A 136 14.55 33.29 4.80
CA GLY A 136 15.20 34.60 4.76
C GLY A 136 16.34 34.87 5.75
N ALA A 137 17.58 34.64 5.33
CA ALA A 137 18.77 35.36 5.79
C ALA A 137 19.88 35.12 4.74
N SER A 138 20.46 36.08 4.01
CA SER A 138 20.51 37.53 4.15
C SER A 138 20.87 38.17 2.81
N SER A 139 19.99 39.01 2.26
CA SER A 139 20.36 40.27 1.58
C SER A 139 19.10 40.97 1.09
N SER A 140 18.86 42.14 1.67
CA SER A 140 17.83 43.14 1.39
C SER A 140 17.26 43.20 -0.04
N SER A 141 16.02 42.75 -0.20
CA SER A 141 14.98 43.49 -0.92
C SER A 141 13.62 42.91 -0.57
N SER A 142 12.73 43.79 -0.12
CA SER A 142 11.36 43.54 0.30
C SER A 142 10.58 42.63 -0.65
N SER A 143 10.23 41.43 -0.19
CA SER A 143 9.16 40.59 -0.71
C SER A 143 8.66 39.70 0.42
N SER A 144 7.62 40.20 1.08
CA SER A 144 6.52 39.45 1.71
C SER A 144 6.72 37.98 2.09
N SER A 145 6.58 37.71 3.38
CA SER A 145 6.44 36.41 4.06
C SER A 145 5.26 35.52 3.59
N TYR A 146 4.63 35.79 2.44
CA TYR A 146 3.70 34.87 1.79
C TYR A 146 4.41 33.94 0.78
N SER A 147 5.69 34.15 0.48
CA SER A 147 6.33 33.61 -0.73
C SER A 147 6.90 32.18 -0.63
N THR A 148 7.10 31.61 0.56
CA THR A 148 7.69 30.26 0.68
C THR A 148 6.69 29.16 0.35
N GLU A 149 5.47 29.26 0.88
CA GLU A 149 4.35 28.36 0.52
C GLU A 149 4.01 28.50 -0.97
N VAL A 150 4.05 29.74 -1.49
CA VAL A 150 3.69 30.05 -2.87
C VAL A 150 4.77 29.62 -3.86
N SER A 151 6.06 29.64 -3.49
CA SER A 151 7.14 29.13 -4.34
C SER A 151 7.17 27.60 -4.41
N ASN A 152 6.95 26.90 -3.29
CA ASN A 152 6.84 25.44 -3.29
C ASN A 152 5.55 24.97 -3.96
N PHE A 153 4.42 25.63 -3.72
CA PHE A 153 3.17 25.39 -4.43
C PHE A 153 3.32 25.63 -5.93
N ALA A 154 4.01 26.69 -6.36
CA ALA A 154 4.29 26.93 -7.77
C ALA A 154 5.26 25.89 -8.38
N MET A 155 6.23 25.39 -7.60
CA MET A 155 7.20 24.37 -8.03
C MET A 155 6.58 22.99 -8.21
N LEU A 156 5.83 22.48 -7.23
CA LEU A 156 5.08 21.21 -7.33
C LEU A 156 4.02 21.27 -8.44
N ASN A 157 3.48 22.46 -8.73
CA ASN A 157 2.56 22.66 -9.86
C ASN A 157 3.27 22.65 -11.23
N SER A 158 4.59 22.79 -11.29
CA SER A 158 5.35 22.76 -12.54
C SER A 158 5.80 21.35 -12.93
N GLU A 159 6.06 20.50 -11.93
CA GLU A 159 6.50 19.13 -12.15
C GLU A 159 5.33 18.19 -12.40
N THR A 160 5.54 17.24 -13.30
CA THR A 160 4.57 16.19 -13.63
C THR A 160 5.10 14.88 -13.11
N PHE A 161 4.32 14.23 -12.26
CA PHE A 161 4.67 12.93 -11.69
C PHE A 161 4.07 11.82 -12.55
N LYS A 162 4.75 10.69 -12.62
CA LYS A 162 4.29 9.50 -13.33
C LYS A 162 3.80 8.49 -12.30
N LEU A 163 2.55 8.06 -12.45
CA LEU A 163 1.96 7.02 -11.61
C LEU A 163 1.86 5.74 -12.41
N TYR A 164 2.49 4.68 -11.92
CA TYR A 164 2.36 3.33 -12.44
C TYR A 164 1.54 2.52 -11.46
N CYS A 165 0.52 1.83 -11.95
CA CYS A 165 -0.31 0.95 -11.15
C CYS A 165 -0.50 -0.37 -11.89
N LYS A 166 -0.40 -1.48 -11.17
CA LYS A 166 -0.63 -2.80 -11.75
C LYS A 166 -1.36 -3.69 -10.74
N GLY A 167 -2.49 -4.24 -11.18
CA GLY A 167 -3.13 -5.37 -10.52
C GLY A 167 -2.55 -6.68 -11.07
N VAL A 168 -2.30 -7.63 -10.20
CA VAL A 168 -1.88 -8.98 -10.55
C VAL A 168 -2.81 -9.99 -9.90
N MET A 169 -3.14 -11.05 -10.62
CA MET A 169 -4.01 -12.13 -10.15
C MET A 169 -3.33 -13.46 -10.47
N SER A 170 -3.35 -14.40 -9.52
CA SER A 170 -2.77 -15.71 -9.69
C SER A 170 -3.74 -16.78 -9.17
N ASP A 171 -3.96 -17.80 -9.99
CA ASP A 171 -4.70 -19.00 -9.58
C ASP A 171 -3.76 -19.89 -8.76
N GLU A 172 -3.96 -19.92 -7.45
CA GLU A 172 -3.16 -20.71 -6.53
C GLU A 172 -3.89 -21.96 -6.09
N ARG A 173 -3.18 -23.09 -6.06
CA ARG A 173 -3.75 -24.37 -5.65
C ARG A 173 -3.45 -24.62 -4.18
N VAL A 174 -4.44 -24.35 -3.34
CA VAL A 174 -4.39 -24.69 -1.93
C VAL A 174 -5.17 -25.99 -1.74
N LYS A 175 -4.45 -27.08 -1.49
CA LYS A 175 -4.99 -28.46 -1.41
C LYS A 175 -5.65 -28.88 -2.74
N ASP A 176 -6.98 -29.04 -2.75
CA ASP A 176 -7.83 -29.49 -3.87
C ASP A 176 -8.75 -28.37 -4.41
N ARG A 177 -8.58 -27.14 -3.91
CA ARG A 177 -9.36 -25.97 -4.34
C ARG A 177 -8.44 -25.02 -5.09
N ASN A 178 -8.90 -24.54 -6.25
CA ASN A 178 -8.28 -23.38 -6.89
C ASN A 178 -8.79 -22.14 -6.14
N VAL A 179 -7.87 -21.41 -5.53
CA VAL A 179 -8.14 -20.14 -4.85
C VAL A 179 -7.49 -19.07 -5.71
N VAL A 180 -8.22 -18.00 -5.98
CA VAL A 180 -7.62 -16.88 -6.71
C VAL A 180 -7.11 -15.84 -5.73
N VAL A 181 -5.80 -15.62 -5.77
CA VAL A 181 -5.12 -14.59 -4.97
C VAL A 181 -4.80 -13.40 -5.87
N GLY A 182 -4.96 -12.19 -5.32
CA GLY A 182 -4.70 -10.94 -6.03
C GLY A 182 -3.66 -10.10 -5.32
N GLY A 183 -3.03 -9.20 -6.05
CA GLY A 183 -2.09 -8.22 -5.55
C GLY A 183 -2.19 -6.91 -6.31
N VAL A 184 -1.92 -5.82 -5.62
CA VAL A 184 -1.91 -4.45 -6.13
C VAL A 184 -0.52 -3.89 -5.93
N GLY A 185 0.09 -3.40 -7.01
CA GLY A 185 1.37 -2.68 -6.97
C GLY A 185 1.21 -1.26 -7.53
N VAL A 186 1.85 -0.30 -6.89
CA VAL A 186 1.87 1.11 -7.29
C VAL A 186 3.28 1.66 -7.16
N ALA A 187 3.73 2.40 -8.17
CA ALA A 187 4.94 3.19 -8.13
C ALA A 187 4.69 4.63 -8.60
N ILE A 188 5.22 5.61 -7.88
CA ILE A 188 5.21 7.03 -8.26
C ILE A 188 6.63 7.45 -8.57
N CYS A 189 6.82 8.01 -9.76
CA CYS A 189 8.09 8.52 -10.24
C CYS A 189 8.03 10.02 -10.56
N ASP A 190 9.18 10.68 -10.51
CA ASP A 190 9.31 12.05 -11.03
C ASP A 190 9.28 12.08 -12.58
N SER A 191 9.37 13.29 -13.14
CA SER A 191 9.45 13.48 -14.60
C SER A 191 10.67 12.83 -15.27
N ARG A 192 11.69 12.45 -14.49
CA ARG A 192 12.95 11.84 -14.92
C ARG A 192 13.00 10.33 -14.63
N ASP A 193 11.86 9.72 -14.30
CA ASP A 193 11.73 8.30 -13.95
C ASP A 193 12.48 7.88 -12.67
N ASN A 194 12.78 8.82 -11.76
CA ASN A 194 13.27 8.47 -10.43
C ASN A 194 12.11 8.03 -9.54
N LEU A 195 12.24 6.85 -8.92
CA LEU A 195 11.25 6.33 -7.98
C LEU A 195 11.19 7.20 -6.72
N ILE A 196 9.99 7.69 -6.41
CA ILE A 196 9.70 8.50 -5.23
C ILE A 196 9.01 7.64 -4.17
N PHE A 197 8.06 6.81 -4.61
CA PHE A 197 7.21 6.05 -3.72
C PHE A 197 6.81 4.73 -4.38
N GLU A 198 6.77 3.67 -3.59
CA GLU A 198 6.33 2.34 -4.01
C GLU A 198 5.47 1.73 -2.90
N VAL A 199 4.34 1.14 -3.28
CA VAL A 199 3.50 0.37 -2.37
C VAL A 199 3.02 -0.89 -3.06
N SER A 200 3.05 -2.00 -2.32
CA SER A 200 2.53 -3.29 -2.75
C SER A 200 1.62 -3.84 -1.66
N LYS A 201 0.37 -4.15 -2.02
CA LYS A 201 -0.66 -4.68 -1.12
C LYS A 201 -1.23 -5.97 -1.71
N ALA A 202 -1.49 -6.98 -0.87
CA ALA A 202 -2.28 -8.11 -1.34
C ALA A 202 -3.75 -7.68 -1.45
N SER A 203 -4.43 -8.18 -2.47
CA SER A 203 -5.85 -7.92 -2.71
C SER A 203 -6.69 -9.08 -2.18
N GLU A 204 -7.97 -8.81 -1.92
CA GLU A 204 -8.91 -9.79 -1.38
C GLU A 204 -9.06 -11.01 -2.30
N VAL A 205 -9.20 -12.19 -1.67
CA VAL A 205 -9.33 -13.47 -2.35
C VAL A 205 -10.68 -13.54 -3.10
N GLY A 206 -10.65 -13.96 -4.36
CA GLY A 206 -11.86 -14.18 -5.18
C GLY A 206 -12.35 -12.96 -5.98
N VAL A 207 -11.58 -11.87 -6.00
CA VAL A 207 -11.85 -10.68 -6.80
C VAL A 207 -11.40 -10.87 -8.26
N GLY A 208 -12.23 -10.46 -9.23
CA GLY A 208 -11.91 -10.61 -10.66
C GLY A 208 -10.75 -9.70 -11.13
N GLU A 209 -10.05 -10.11 -12.19
CA GLU A 209 -8.84 -9.43 -12.71
C GLU A 209 -9.02 -7.92 -12.90
N GLY A 210 -10.10 -7.50 -13.56
CA GLY A 210 -10.37 -6.07 -13.78
C GLY A 210 -10.65 -5.27 -12.50
N ILE A 211 -11.13 -5.91 -11.43
CA ILE A 211 -11.35 -5.24 -10.14
C ILE A 211 -10.01 -5.04 -9.42
N VAL A 212 -9.08 -5.99 -9.49
CA VAL A 212 -7.74 -5.86 -8.90
C VAL A 212 -6.96 -4.74 -9.59
N GLU A 213 -7.06 -4.63 -10.92
CA GLU A 213 -6.40 -3.56 -11.66
C GLU A 213 -6.99 -2.16 -11.37
N ILE A 214 -8.33 -2.04 -11.31
CA ILE A 214 -8.97 -0.79 -10.90
C ILE A 214 -8.61 -0.44 -9.45
N GLY A 215 -8.56 -1.45 -8.57
CA GLY A 215 -8.08 -1.30 -7.19
C GLY A 215 -6.68 -0.71 -7.12
N ALA A 216 -5.77 -1.15 -8.02
CA ALA A 216 -4.43 -0.59 -8.12
C ALA A 216 -4.42 0.89 -8.54
N LEU A 217 -5.29 1.28 -9.48
CA LEU A 217 -5.41 2.67 -9.87
C LEU A 217 -5.95 3.55 -8.73
N ILE A 218 -6.97 3.10 -8.01
CA ILE A 218 -7.55 3.82 -6.87
C ILE A 218 -6.49 4.00 -5.77
N GLU A 219 -5.79 2.93 -5.42
CA GLU A 219 -4.72 2.96 -4.42
C GLU A 219 -3.60 3.92 -4.83
N GLY A 220 -3.23 3.93 -6.11
CA GLY A 220 -2.21 4.81 -6.62
C GLY A 220 -2.60 6.29 -6.62
N LEU A 221 -3.86 6.59 -6.96
CA LEU A 221 -4.38 7.95 -6.88
C LEU A 221 -4.52 8.43 -5.44
N ASN A 222 -4.95 7.57 -4.51
CA ASN A 222 -4.98 7.89 -3.08
C ASN A 222 -3.57 8.19 -2.55
N SER A 223 -2.59 7.36 -2.90
CA SER A 223 -1.18 7.58 -2.55
C SER A 223 -0.66 8.93 -3.08
N ALA A 224 -0.98 9.26 -4.34
CA ALA A 224 -0.62 10.53 -4.93
C ALA A 224 -1.29 11.73 -4.25
N LEU A 225 -2.55 11.58 -3.82
CA LEU A 225 -3.27 12.59 -3.05
C LEU A 225 -2.65 12.80 -1.67
N CYS A 226 -2.28 11.72 -0.96
CA CYS A 226 -1.59 11.79 0.33
C CYS A 226 -0.23 12.50 0.24
N LEU A 227 0.47 12.34 -0.88
CA LEU A 227 1.72 13.04 -1.18
C LEU A 227 1.50 14.49 -1.69
N ASP A 228 0.26 14.99 -1.72
CA ASP A 228 -0.11 16.34 -2.20
C ASP A 228 0.30 16.65 -3.66
N LEU A 229 0.44 15.61 -4.51
CA LEU A 229 0.88 15.76 -5.89
C LEU A 229 -0.19 16.49 -6.72
N LYS A 230 0.18 17.61 -7.32
CA LYS A 230 -0.76 18.47 -8.07
C LYS A 230 -1.02 18.00 -9.50
N LYS A 231 -0.02 17.39 -10.13
CA LYS A 231 -0.09 16.90 -11.51
C LYS A 231 0.48 15.50 -11.62
N VAL A 232 -0.38 14.56 -11.94
CA VAL A 232 -0.02 13.16 -12.10
C VAL A 232 -0.46 12.69 -13.47
N THR A 233 0.42 11.99 -14.17
CA THR A 233 0.13 11.24 -15.39
C THR A 233 0.15 9.77 -15.01
N PHE A 234 -1.01 9.11 -15.03
CA PHE A 234 -1.06 7.68 -14.74
C PHE A 234 -0.83 6.86 -16.02
N PHE A 235 -0.23 5.69 -15.84
CA PHE A 235 0.04 4.71 -16.87
C PHE A 235 -0.69 3.42 -16.49
N CYS A 236 -1.55 2.97 -17.39
CA CYS A 236 -2.31 1.73 -17.27
C CYS A 236 -2.15 0.96 -18.58
N ASP A 237 -1.98 -0.36 -18.47
CA ASP A 237 -1.87 -1.27 -19.59
C ASP A 237 -3.21 -1.86 -20.04
N ASP A 238 -4.26 -1.72 -19.22
CA ASP A 238 -5.62 -2.10 -19.58
C ASP A 238 -6.35 -0.97 -20.33
N TYR A 239 -6.71 -1.30 -21.58
CA TYR A 239 -7.41 -0.39 -22.49
C TYR A 239 -8.81 0.00 -22.00
N MET A 240 -9.52 -0.92 -21.33
CA MET A 240 -10.87 -0.68 -20.81
C MET A 240 -10.80 0.35 -19.68
N ILE A 241 -9.85 0.20 -18.75
CA ILE A 241 -9.64 1.16 -17.65
C ILE A 241 -9.29 2.54 -18.22
N TYR A 242 -8.38 2.61 -19.20
CA TYR A 242 -8.06 3.87 -19.86
C TYR A 242 -9.30 4.52 -20.47
N GLN A 243 -10.15 3.75 -21.16
CA GLN A 243 -11.37 4.27 -21.77
C GLN A 243 -12.38 4.77 -20.73
N TYR A 244 -12.59 4.04 -19.63
CA TYR A 244 -13.50 4.45 -18.55
C TYR A 244 -13.12 5.80 -17.92
N VAL A 245 -11.83 6.07 -17.76
CA VAL A 245 -11.32 7.28 -17.09
C VAL A 245 -11.22 8.48 -18.04
N SER A 246 -11.03 8.24 -19.35
CA SER A 246 -10.79 9.30 -20.35
C SER A 246 -12.04 9.77 -21.12
N CYS A 247 -13.22 9.23 -20.80
CA CYS A 247 -14.49 9.59 -21.43
C CYS A 247 -15.01 10.99 -21.05
#